data_AF-A0A4Y7U4Z3-F1
#
_entry.id   AF-A0A4Y7U4Z3-F1
#
_cell.length_a   1.000
_cell.length_b   1.000
_cell.length_c   1.000
_cell.angle_alpha   90.00
_cell.angle_beta   90.00
_cell.angle_gamma   90.00
#
_symmetry.space_group_name_H-M   'P 1'
#
loop_
_entity.id
_entity.type
_entity.pdbx_description
1 polymer ?
#
loop_
_entity_poly.entity_id
_entity_poly.type
_entity_poly.pdbx_seq_one_letter_code
_entity_poly.pdbx_strand_id
1 'polypeptide(L)'
;LLTLLIQGLTLPYFIRKINFTTFDDAVPRDEAYHLLRKELAEHASDYLRTTYSDQLESNASLQQLIQKWEQHTNGVDDESIGQELKVIYLDLLNHQRQWLITKNKEDQSLDESVIRRQMHYLDIEEEKLRYI
;
A
#
# COMPACT_ATOMS: atom_id res chain seq x y z
N LEU A 1 -7.10 -5.75 -24.57
CA LEU A 1 -6.17 -4.75 -25.16
C LEU A 1 -6.40 -3.44 -24.42
N LEU A 2 -5.29 -2.79 -24.01
CA LEU A 2 -5.17 -1.53 -23.22
C LEU A 2 -5.44 -1.73 -21.71
N THR A 3 -4.51 -1.49 -20.77
CA THR A 3 -3.36 -0.57 -20.68
C THR A 3 -2.06 -1.33 -20.31
N LEU A 4 -1.12 -1.58 -21.22
CA LEU A 4 0.02 -0.69 -21.54
C LEU A 4 0.55 0.14 -20.35
N LEU A 5 1.71 -0.29 -19.83
CA LEU A 5 2.92 0.54 -19.74
C LEU A 5 2.75 1.97 -19.23
N ILE A 6 2.31 2.12 -17.97
CA ILE A 6 2.45 3.29 -17.11
C ILE A 6 2.62 2.67 -15.71
N GLN A 7 3.71 2.70 -14.95
CA GLN A 7 4.90 3.53 -14.93
C GLN A 7 6.11 2.67 -14.54
N GLY A 8 7.02 2.44 -15.48
CA GLY A 8 8.38 2.87 -15.16
C GLY A 8 8.36 4.40 -15.17
N LEU A 9 9.12 5.06 -14.28
CA LEU A 9 9.13 6.51 -13.96
C LEU A 9 8.17 6.81 -12.79
N THR A 10 8.58 6.66 -11.52
CA THR A 10 9.36 7.68 -10.78
C THR A 10 10.24 7.10 -9.65
N LEU A 11 10.66 5.83 -9.76
CA LEU A 11 11.47 5.17 -8.72
C LEU A 11 12.81 5.85 -8.34
N PRO A 12 13.50 6.72 -9.12
CA PRO A 12 14.85 7.11 -8.69
C PRO A 12 14.91 8.28 -7.69
N TYR A 13 13.81 8.89 -7.22
CA TYR A 13 13.92 10.10 -6.38
C TYR A 13 13.43 10.03 -4.92
N PHE A 14 12.56 9.09 -4.54
CA PHE A 14 11.95 9.14 -3.18
C PHE A 14 12.50 8.15 -2.15
N ILE A 15 13.34 7.17 -2.53
CA ILE A 15 13.91 6.19 -1.58
C ILE A 15 15.36 6.54 -1.19
N ARG A 16 15.62 7.81 -0.87
CA ARG A 16 16.95 8.20 -0.33
C ARG A 16 16.93 8.54 1.17
N LYS A 17 15.77 8.39 1.82
CA LYS A 17 15.59 8.76 3.23
C LYS A 17 14.82 7.73 4.05
N ILE A 18 14.99 6.45 3.75
CA ILE A 18 14.73 5.41 4.75
C ILE A 18 16.10 5.16 5.38
N ASN A 19 16.33 5.82 6.53
CA ASN A 19 17.45 5.47 7.39
C ASN A 19 17.20 4.03 7.87
N PHE A 20 17.72 3.07 7.11
CA PHE A 20 18.06 1.75 7.64
C PHE A 20 19.07 2.00 8.76
N THR A 21 18.54 2.24 9.96
CA THR A 21 19.31 2.06 11.17
C THR A 21 19.72 0.61 11.12
N THR A 22 21.02 0.38 11.09
CA THR A 22 21.66 -0.93 11.18
C THR A 22 20.97 -1.73 12.28
N PHE A 23 20.09 -2.65 11.87
CA PHE A 23 19.43 -3.59 12.77
C PHE A 23 20.43 -4.70 13.08
N ASP A 24 21.38 -4.37 13.96
CA ASP A 24 21.98 -5.36 14.83
C ASP A 24 20.87 -5.78 15.81
N ASP A 25 20.70 -7.09 15.98
CA ASP A 25 19.57 -7.80 16.58
C ASP A 25 18.35 -8.02 15.66
N ALA A 26 18.01 -9.30 15.48
CA ALA A 26 16.83 -9.74 14.72
C ALA A 26 15.57 -9.09 15.31
N VAL A 27 15.04 -8.07 14.63
CA VAL A 27 13.78 -7.41 14.99
C VAL A 27 12.71 -8.49 15.20
N PRO A 28 12.01 -8.51 16.35
CA PRO A 28 10.91 -9.45 16.58
C PRO A 28 9.91 -9.39 15.42
N ARG A 29 9.44 -10.56 14.94
CA ARG A 29 8.56 -10.63 13.75
C ARG A 29 7.36 -9.69 13.81
N ASP A 30 6.76 -9.48 14.98
CA ASP A 30 5.62 -8.60 15.13
C ASP A 30 6.03 -7.12 15.02
N GLU A 31 7.19 -6.72 15.52
CA GLU A 31 7.73 -5.37 15.34
C GLU A 31 8.07 -5.11 13.86
N ALA A 32 8.68 -6.08 13.17
CA ALA A 32 8.94 -6.01 11.74
C ALA A 32 7.63 -5.89 10.94
N TYR A 33 6.58 -6.60 11.35
CA TYR A 33 5.25 -6.49 10.74
C TYR A 33 4.61 -5.12 10.96
N HIS A 34 4.71 -4.56 12.17
CA HIS A 34 4.21 -3.23 12.46
C HIS A 34 4.95 -2.16 11.65
N LEU A 35 6.28 -2.24 11.55
CA LEU A 35 7.09 -1.34 10.73
C LEU A 35 6.73 -1.45 9.25
N LEU A 36 6.62 -2.67 8.72
CA LEU A 36 6.21 -2.92 7.33
C LEU A 36 4.85 -2.29 7.03
N ARG A 37 3.86 -2.46 7.92
CA ARG A 37 2.53 -1.88 7.75
C ARG A 37 2.56 -0.36 7.78
N LYS A 38 3.40 0.24 8.63
CA LYS A 38 3.57 1.69 8.69
C LYS A 38 4.13 2.24 7.39
N GLU A 39 5.23 1.67 6.90
CA GLU A 39 5.82 2.07 5.61
C GLU A 39 4.85 1.87 4.45
N LEU A 40 4.11 0.75 4.43
CA LEU A 40 3.12 0.47 3.40
C LEU A 40 1.97 1.50 3.40
N ALA A 41 1.56 1.97 4.59
CA ALA A 41 0.53 3.00 4.72
C ALA A 41 1.02 4.37 4.25
N GLU A 42 2.27 4.74 4.57
CA GLU A 42 2.90 5.96 4.05
C GLU A 42 2.97 5.94 2.51
N HIS A 43 3.47 4.82 1.94
CA HIS A 43 3.51 4.62 0.49
C HIS A 43 2.12 4.66 -0.16
N ALA A 44 1.11 4.08 0.50
CA ALA A 44 -0.26 4.09 0.01
C ALA A 44 -0.86 5.50 -0.04
N SER A 45 -0.72 6.26 1.05
CA SER A 45 -1.23 7.64 1.13
C SER A 45 -0.55 8.55 0.10
N ASP A 46 0.77 8.43 -0.06
CA ASP A 46 1.53 9.19 -1.06
C ASP A 46 1.09 8.84 -2.49
N TYR A 47 0.92 7.54 -2.78
CA TYR A 47 0.43 7.08 -4.07
C TYR A 47 -0.94 7.66 -4.42
N LEU A 48 -1.89 7.61 -3.48
CA LEU A 48 -3.24 8.16 -3.68
C LEU A 48 -3.21 9.68 -3.90
N ARG A 49 -2.44 10.42 -3.10
CA ARG A 49 -2.34 11.88 -3.22
C ARG A 49 -1.69 12.34 -4.52
N THR A 50 -0.74 11.57 -5.04
CA THR A 50 0.00 11.92 -6.26
C THR A 50 -0.69 11.43 -7.53
N THR A 51 -1.31 10.26 -7.49
CA THR A 51 -1.95 9.64 -8.68
C THR A 51 -3.38 10.12 -8.88
N TYR A 52 -4.10 10.39 -7.79
CA TYR A 52 -5.51 10.75 -7.80
C TYR A 52 -5.77 12.16 -7.27
N SER A 53 -4.83 13.09 -7.48
CA SER A 53 -4.93 14.48 -7.01
C SER A 53 -6.19 15.18 -7.53
N ASP A 54 -6.56 14.93 -8.78
CA ASP A 54 -7.70 15.57 -9.43
C ASP A 54 -9.04 15.04 -8.87
N GLN A 55 -9.10 13.74 -8.59
CA GLN A 55 -10.28 13.11 -7.98
C GLN A 55 -10.39 13.47 -6.49
N LEU A 56 -9.27 13.78 -5.83
CA LEU A 56 -9.24 14.13 -4.41
C LEU A 56 -10.07 15.38 -4.11
N GLU A 57 -10.13 16.35 -5.01
CA GLU A 57 -10.90 17.60 -4.80
C GLU A 57 -12.42 17.37 -4.82
N SER A 58 -12.89 16.33 -5.50
CA SER A 58 -14.31 16.08 -5.75
C SER A 58 -14.86 14.83 -5.09
N ASN A 59 -14.00 13.94 -4.59
CA ASN A 59 -14.38 12.64 -4.04
C ASN A 59 -14.11 12.55 -2.52
N ALA A 60 -15.14 12.81 -1.72
CA ALA A 60 -15.06 12.75 -0.25
C ALA A 60 -14.71 11.34 0.26
N SER A 61 -15.15 10.28 -0.41
CA SER A 61 -14.83 8.90 -0.02
C SER A 61 -13.35 8.57 -0.25
N LEU A 62 -12.72 9.14 -1.28
CA LEU A 62 -11.28 9.04 -1.49
C LEU A 62 -10.49 9.78 -0.40
N GLN A 63 -10.94 10.98 0.00
CA GLN A 63 -10.33 11.70 1.12
C GLN A 63 -10.39 10.88 2.42
N GLN A 64 -11.54 10.24 2.70
CA GLN A 64 -11.70 9.35 3.85
C GLN A 64 -10.78 8.12 3.77
N LEU A 65 -10.63 7.53 2.59
CA LEU A 65 -9.71 6.40 2.38
C LEU A 65 -8.27 6.79 2.73
N ILE A 66 -7.79 7.94 2.25
CA ILE A 66 -6.44 8.44 2.57
C ILE A 66 -6.29 8.67 4.08
N GLN A 67 -7.29 9.29 4.71
CA GLN A 67 -7.27 9.53 6.16
C GLN A 67 -7.16 8.22 6.95
N LYS A 68 -7.86 7.16 6.53
CA LYS A 68 -7.74 5.84 7.17
C LYS A 68 -6.33 5.26 7.08
N TRP A 69 -5.65 5.44 5.95
CA TRP A 69 -4.26 5.00 5.79
C TRP A 69 -3.29 5.81 6.65
N GLU A 70 -3.48 7.13 6.75
CA GLU A 70 -2.69 8.00 7.64
C GLU A 70 -2.89 7.65 9.13
N GLN A 71 -4.07 7.16 9.50
CA GLN A 71 -4.39 6.67 10.84
C GLN A 71 -3.91 5.24 11.09
N HIS A 72 -3.25 4.60 10.11
CA HIS A 72 -2.85 3.18 10.12
C HIS A 72 -4.01 2.22 10.41
N THR A 73 -5.24 2.66 10.14
CA THR A 73 -6.45 1.86 10.20
C THR A 73 -6.60 1.04 8.92
N ASN A 74 -7.11 -0.18 9.08
CA ASN A 74 -7.22 -1.15 7.99
C ASN A 74 -8.53 -0.96 7.21
N GLY A 75 -8.44 -1.06 5.88
CA GLY A 75 -9.56 -1.42 5.03
C GLY A 75 -10.60 -0.34 4.75
N VAL A 76 -11.52 -0.68 3.85
CA VAL A 76 -12.78 0.04 3.64
C VAL A 76 -13.88 -0.72 4.37
N ASP A 77 -14.37 -0.15 5.48
CA ASP A 77 -15.44 -0.74 6.30
C ASP A 77 -16.85 -0.54 5.73
N ASP A 78 -16.99 0.11 4.57
CA ASP A 78 -18.28 0.54 4.06
C ASP A 78 -18.86 -0.50 3.09
N GLU A 79 -20.04 -1.03 3.41
CA GLU A 79 -20.78 -2.01 2.59
C GLU A 79 -21.24 -1.43 1.24
N SER A 80 -21.10 -0.11 1.00
CA SER A 80 -21.45 0.52 -0.28
C SER A 80 -20.33 1.40 -0.84
N ILE A 81 -19.14 0.84 -1.06
CA ILE A 81 -18.10 1.52 -1.82
C ILE A 81 -18.61 1.83 -3.25
N GLY A 82 -18.59 3.11 -3.64
CA GLY A 82 -18.95 3.52 -4.99
C GLY A 82 -18.02 2.88 -6.04
N GLN A 83 -18.56 2.58 -7.23
CA GLN A 83 -17.81 1.90 -8.30
C GLN A 83 -16.49 2.60 -8.66
N GLU A 84 -16.47 3.93 -8.63
CA GLU A 84 -15.25 4.72 -8.87
C GLU A 84 -14.20 4.49 -7.79
N LEU A 85 -14.57 4.56 -6.51
CA LEU A 85 -13.65 4.33 -5.40
C LEU A 85 -13.16 2.87 -5.37
N LYS A 86 -14.01 1.92 -5.78
CA LYS A 86 -13.62 0.51 -5.92
C LYS A 86 -12.49 0.32 -6.94
N VAL A 87 -12.54 1.03 -8.08
CA VAL A 87 -11.46 0.99 -9.08
C VAL A 87 -10.16 1.56 -8.49
N ILE A 88 -10.24 2.71 -7.81
CA ILE A 88 -9.08 3.34 -7.16
C ILE A 88 -8.49 2.42 -6.09
N TYR A 89 -9.35 1.75 -5.32
CA TYR A 89 -8.88 0.89 -4.24
C TYR A 89 -8.24 -0.40 -4.76
N LEU A 90 -8.78 -1.02 -5.80
CA LEU A 90 -8.13 -2.17 -6.47
C LEU A 90 -6.77 -1.81 -7.05
N ASP A 91 -6.64 -0.62 -7.63
CA ASP A 91 -5.38 -0.11 -8.15
C ASP A 91 -4.36 0.12 -7.01
N LEU A 92 -4.80 0.69 -5.88
CA LEU A 92 -3.99 0.83 -4.69
C LEU A 92 -3.48 -0.53 -4.15
N LEU A 93 -4.34 -1.55 -4.06
CA LEU A 93 -3.94 -2.88 -3.61
C LEU A 93 -2.85 -3.48 -4.52
N ASN A 94 -2.96 -3.26 -5.83
CA ASN A 94 -1.93 -3.66 -6.79
C ASN A 94 -0.63 -2.87 -6.60
N HIS A 95 -0.70 -1.57 -6.35
CA HIS A 95 0.47 -0.76 -6.04
C HIS A 95 1.20 -1.26 -4.78
N GLN A 96 0.45 -1.52 -3.71
CA GLN A 96 0.98 -2.10 -2.47
C GLN A 96 1.64 -3.47 -2.70
N ARG A 97 1.05 -4.32 -3.55
CA ARG A 97 1.62 -5.61 -3.96
C ARG A 97 2.98 -5.45 -4.64
N GLN A 98 3.11 -4.53 -5.59
CA GLN A 98 4.39 -4.27 -6.27
C GLN A 98 5.46 -3.73 -5.32
N TRP A 99 5.05 -2.88 -4.38
CA TRP A 99 5.96 -2.36 -3.36
C TRP A 99 6.49 -3.49 -2.46
N LEU A 100 5.62 -4.39 -1.98
CA LEU A 100 6.02 -5.54 -1.16
C LEU A 100 6.98 -6.48 -1.89
N ILE A 101 6.77 -6.72 -3.20
CA ILE A 101 7.68 -7.53 -4.02
C ILE A 101 9.05 -6.86 -4.13
N THR A 102 9.09 -5.54 -4.31
CA THR A 102 10.34 -4.78 -4.37
C THR A 102 11.07 -4.81 -3.03
N LYS A 103 10.36 -4.53 -1.92
CA LYS A 103 10.93 -4.56 -0.58
C LYS A 103 11.51 -5.93 -0.22
N ASN A 104 10.82 -7.02 -0.55
CA ASN A 104 11.32 -8.38 -0.32
C ASN A 104 12.59 -8.72 -1.13
N LYS A 105 12.81 -8.06 -2.27
CA LYS A 105 14.04 -8.23 -3.07
C LYS A 105 15.20 -7.40 -2.52
N GLU A 106 14.91 -6.19 -2.06
CA GLU A 106 15.90 -5.22 -1.61
C GLU A 106 16.37 -5.47 -0.17
N ASP A 107 15.47 -5.90 0.72
CA ASP A 107 15.73 -6.14 2.12
C ASP A 107 15.80 -7.64 2.42
N GLN A 108 17.00 -8.22 2.28
CA GLN A 108 17.23 -9.63 2.61
C GLN A 108 17.22 -9.93 4.11
N SER A 109 17.22 -8.91 4.97
CA SER A 109 17.18 -9.07 6.43
C SER A 109 15.76 -9.23 6.96
N LEU A 110 14.75 -8.82 6.17
CA LEU A 110 13.35 -8.98 6.51
C LEU A 110 12.90 -10.44 6.36
N ASP A 111 12.29 -10.98 7.41
CA ASP A 111 11.69 -12.31 7.37
C ASP A 111 10.54 -12.36 6.34
N GLU A 112 10.69 -13.23 5.33
CA GLU A 112 9.71 -13.41 4.25
C GLU A 112 8.30 -13.72 4.75
N SER A 113 8.16 -14.34 5.94
CA SER A 113 6.84 -14.60 6.54
C SER A 113 6.06 -13.31 6.85
N VAL A 114 6.75 -12.20 7.12
CA VAL A 114 6.16 -10.88 7.35
C VAL A 114 5.56 -10.34 6.05
N ILE A 115 6.31 -10.44 4.95
CA ILE A 115 5.84 -10.06 3.61
C ILE A 115 4.66 -10.95 3.18
N ARG A 116 4.77 -12.27 3.35
CA ARG A 116 3.68 -13.20 3.00
C ARG A 116 2.40 -12.95 3.79
N ARG A 117 2.52 -12.63 5.09
CA ARG A 117 1.37 -12.23 5.92
C ARG A 117 0.67 -11.01 5.34
N GLN A 118 1.44 -9.98 4.95
CA GLN A 118 0.85 -8.77 4.36
C GLN A 118 0.28 -9.01 2.97
N MET A 119 0.92 -9.83 2.14
CA MET A 119 0.42 -10.21 0.82
C MET A 119 -0.95 -10.91 0.92
N HIS A 120 -1.07 -11.85 1.86
CA HIS A 120 -2.33 -12.54 2.12
C HIS A 120 -3.44 -11.58 2.58
N TYR A 121 -3.10 -10.58 3.39
CA TYR A 121 -4.04 -9.52 3.75
C TYR A 121 -4.55 -8.76 2.51
N LEU A 122 -3.67 -8.38 1.58
CA LEU A 122 -4.08 -7.72 0.33
C LEU A 122 -5.01 -8.59 -0.51
N ASP A 123 -4.74 -9.89 -0.60
CA ASP A 123 -5.60 -10.85 -1.32
C ASP A 123 -7.01 -10.93 -0.71
N ILE A 124 -7.11 -10.91 0.62
CA ILE A 124 -8.40 -10.90 1.32
C ILE A 124 -9.15 -9.59 1.03
N GLU A 125 -8.49 -8.44 1.09
CA GLU A 125 -9.12 -7.15 0.81
C GLU A 125 -9.60 -7.07 -0.64
N GLU A 126 -8.80 -7.56 -1.60
CA GLU A 126 -9.19 -7.63 -3.01
C GLU A 126 -10.42 -8.51 -3.20
N GLU A 127 -10.46 -9.66 -2.54
CA GLU A 127 -11.58 -10.60 -2.60
C GLU A 127 -12.85 -10.00 -1.97
N LYS A 128 -12.75 -9.31 -0.83
CA LYS A 128 -13.88 -8.58 -0.23
C LYS A 128 -14.47 -7.56 -1.20
N LEU A 129 -13.62 -6.79 -1.88
CA LEU A 129 -14.08 -5.80 -2.86
C LEU A 129 -14.79 -6.44 -4.05
N ARG A 130 -14.52 -7.72 -4.38
CA ARG A 130 -15.24 -8.41 -5.47
C ARG A 130 -16.68 -8.75 -5.11
N TYR A 131 -16.98 -8.96 -3.82
CA TYR A 131 -18.32 -9.30 -3.35
C TYR A 131 -19.20 -8.10 -2.99
N ILE A 132 -18.60 -6.91 -2.83
CA ILE A 132 -19.29 -5.63 -2.62
C ILE A 132 -19.53 -4.95 -3.97
#